data_AF-A0A951UN32-F1
#
_entry.id   AF-A0A951UN32-F1
#
_cell.length_a   1.000
_cell.length_b   1.000
_cell.length_c   1.000
_cell.angle_alpha   90.00
_cell.angle_beta   90.00
_cell.angle_gamma   90.00
#
_symmetry.space_group_name_H-M   'P 1'
#
loop_
_entity.id
_entity.type
_entity.pdbx_description
1 polymer ?
#
loop_
_entity_poly.entity_id
_entity_poly.type
_entity_poly.pdbx_seq_one_letter_code
_entity_poly.pdbx_strand_id
1 'polypeptide(L)'
;MPDDVSLQELQSRIQSILHADTNDFNELTRLLDRNLLEDFSGANLKGVDLSRSNLHNADLSNTDLRNGNLHEADLRSANLRNADLRNANLEDANLENADLRYANMKGANLRRAILCGANLYRADLRECDLKDADLRHAILKSADLRFTNLSSATLSKNSQSGFKKSRTRLKAVYQDITVPYLLDQFKYTNIHKVPKLVKVTVNRGLGEVAQNAKMLEDSLTEIALITGQKPVVTRARKAIAGFKLRKGMPVGILVTLRSDRMYSFLDRLINLALPRIRDFRGISPKAFDGRGNYTLGIREQLIFPEIEYDQITQIRGLDISVITTANTDEEGRALLYHLGMPFRNQSA
;
A
#
# COMPACT_ATOMS: atom_id res chain seq x y z
N MET A 1 42.02 -22.39 -43.55
CA MET A 1 41.29 -21.13 -43.38
C MET A 1 39.87 -21.38 -43.83
N PRO A 2 38.87 -21.30 -42.95
CA PRO A 2 37.48 -21.22 -43.36
C PRO A 2 36.97 -19.79 -43.16
N ASP A 3 36.62 -19.19 -44.29
CA ASP A 3 35.66 -18.11 -44.56
C ASP A 3 35.00 -17.43 -43.35
N ASP A 4 35.57 -16.29 -42.95
CA ASP A 4 34.87 -15.24 -42.22
C ASP A 4 33.76 -14.68 -43.13
N VAL A 5 32.57 -15.29 -43.07
CA VAL A 5 31.34 -14.63 -43.50
C VAL A 5 31.27 -13.31 -42.74
N SER A 6 31.29 -12.20 -43.48
CA SER A 6 31.42 -10.88 -42.84
C SER A 6 30.31 -10.68 -41.81
N LEU A 7 30.64 -10.13 -40.64
CA LEU A 7 29.67 -9.86 -39.56
C LEU A 7 28.44 -9.07 -40.06
N GLN A 8 28.62 -8.24 -41.09
CA GLN A 8 27.54 -7.50 -41.75
C GLN A 8 26.61 -8.41 -42.56
N GLU A 9 27.12 -9.46 -43.19
CA GLU A 9 26.35 -10.42 -43.99
C GLU A 9 25.58 -11.42 -43.11
N LEU A 10 26.12 -11.74 -41.93
CA LEU A 10 25.40 -12.43 -40.85
C LEU A 10 24.29 -11.54 -40.26
N GLN A 11 24.59 -10.27 -39.97
CA GLN A 11 23.58 -9.32 -39.49
C GLN A 11 22.46 -9.07 -40.51
N SER A 12 22.79 -8.95 -41.80
CA SER A 12 21.78 -8.77 -42.85
C SER A 12 20.93 -10.03 -43.06
N ARG A 13 21.52 -11.23 -42.92
CA ARG A 13 20.78 -12.50 -42.97
C ARG A 13 19.83 -12.65 -41.78
N ILE A 14 20.29 -12.33 -40.58
CA ILE A 14 19.46 -12.32 -39.36
C ILE A 14 18.31 -11.32 -39.50
N GLN A 15 18.57 -10.09 -39.97
CA GLN A 15 17.52 -9.11 -40.25
C GLN A 15 16.54 -9.59 -41.36
N SER A 16 17.02 -10.33 -42.37
CA SER A 16 16.13 -10.87 -43.40
C SER A 16 15.24 -12.01 -42.89
N ILE A 17 15.73 -12.81 -41.92
CA ILE A 17 14.99 -13.90 -41.26
C ILE A 17 13.96 -13.29 -40.29
N LEU A 18 14.31 -12.23 -39.55
CA LEU A 18 13.40 -11.51 -38.65
C LEU A 18 12.29 -10.72 -39.37
N HIS A 19 12.49 -10.39 -40.65
CA HIS A 19 11.50 -9.72 -41.49
C HIS A 19 10.74 -10.64 -42.45
N ALA A 20 11.11 -11.92 -42.56
CA ALA A 20 10.40 -12.90 -43.37
C ALA A 20 9.44 -13.74 -42.50
N ASP A 21 8.29 -14.12 -43.04
CA ASP A 21 7.40 -15.11 -42.43
C ASP A 21 8.12 -16.48 -42.39
N THR A 22 8.91 -16.74 -41.36
CA THR A 22 9.80 -17.92 -41.32
C THR A 22 9.16 -19.12 -40.65
N ASN A 23 8.88 -20.15 -41.44
CA ASN A 23 8.59 -21.51 -41.01
C ASN A 23 9.87 -22.36 -40.75
N ASP A 24 11.07 -21.77 -40.76
CA ASP A 24 12.33 -22.50 -40.52
C ASP A 24 12.82 -22.32 -39.07
N PHE A 25 12.15 -23.04 -38.19
CA PHE A 25 12.39 -23.06 -36.74
C PHE A 25 13.81 -23.50 -36.36
N ASN A 26 14.46 -24.36 -37.14
CA ASN A 26 15.76 -24.93 -36.82
C ASN A 26 16.96 -23.97 -37.02
N GLU A 27 16.79 -22.91 -37.80
CA GLU A 27 17.87 -21.95 -38.07
C GLU A 27 17.96 -20.88 -36.96
N LEU A 28 16.80 -20.45 -36.41
CA LEU A 28 16.71 -19.58 -35.23
C LEU A 28 17.35 -20.22 -33.99
N THR A 29 17.08 -21.51 -33.73
CA THR A 29 17.64 -22.22 -32.57
C THR A 29 19.18 -22.33 -32.62
N ARG A 30 19.77 -22.43 -33.81
CA ARG A 30 21.23 -22.49 -33.99
C ARG A 30 21.92 -21.13 -33.85
N LEU A 31 21.20 -20.04 -34.08
CA LEU A 31 21.72 -18.68 -33.93
C LEU A 31 21.74 -18.27 -32.45
N LEU A 32 20.70 -18.63 -31.69
CA LEU A 32 20.55 -18.38 -30.25
C LEU A 32 21.67 -18.99 -29.38
N ASP A 33 22.36 -20.05 -29.84
CA ASP A 33 23.49 -20.67 -29.12
C ASP A 33 24.76 -19.80 -29.11
N ARG A 34 24.81 -18.72 -29.91
CA ARG A 34 25.94 -17.79 -29.95
C ARG A 34 25.53 -16.49 -29.27
N ASN A 35 26.01 -16.26 -28.03
CA ASN A 35 25.89 -15.03 -27.24
C ASN A 35 26.21 -13.73 -28.04
N LEU A 36 25.30 -13.28 -28.89
CA LEU A 36 25.21 -11.93 -29.40
C LEU A 36 24.02 -11.27 -28.70
N LEU A 37 24.11 -9.97 -28.44
CA LEU A 37 22.94 -9.17 -28.09
C LEU A 37 22.01 -9.21 -29.31
N GLU A 38 21.10 -10.18 -29.33
CA GLU A 38 20.16 -10.36 -30.42
C GLU A 38 18.96 -9.41 -30.21
N ASP A 39 18.78 -8.51 -31.18
CA ASP A 39 17.67 -7.58 -31.27
C ASP A 39 16.56 -8.23 -32.09
N PHE A 40 15.53 -8.70 -31.40
CA PHE A 40 14.30 -9.25 -31.96
C PHE A 40 13.18 -8.22 -31.96
N SER A 41 13.46 -6.94 -31.68
CA SER A 41 12.41 -5.95 -31.45
C SER A 41 11.46 -5.84 -32.64
N GLY A 42 10.15 -5.91 -32.36
CA GLY A 42 9.10 -5.85 -33.37
C GLY A 42 8.94 -7.10 -34.26
N ALA A 43 9.72 -8.16 -34.05
CA ALA A 43 9.62 -9.38 -34.86
C ALA A 43 8.27 -10.11 -34.66
N ASN A 44 7.80 -10.76 -35.73
CA ASN A 44 6.66 -11.67 -35.68
C ASN A 44 7.14 -13.09 -35.36
N LEU A 45 6.99 -13.49 -34.10
CA LEU A 45 7.43 -14.78 -33.56
C LEU A 45 6.23 -15.60 -33.07
N LYS A 46 5.07 -15.42 -33.71
CA LYS A 46 3.84 -16.10 -33.30
C LYS A 46 3.98 -17.61 -33.48
N GLY A 47 3.71 -18.37 -32.41
CA GLY A 47 3.80 -19.83 -32.42
C GLY A 47 5.23 -20.37 -32.51
N VAL A 48 6.25 -19.52 -32.33
CA VAL A 48 7.66 -19.94 -32.33
C VAL A 48 7.93 -20.97 -31.23
N ASP A 49 8.82 -21.93 -31.49
CA ASP A 49 9.39 -22.77 -30.43
C ASP A 49 10.76 -22.23 -30.02
N LEU A 50 10.79 -21.59 -28.86
CA LEU A 50 11.96 -21.04 -28.17
C LEU A 50 12.19 -21.79 -26.85
N SER A 51 11.66 -23.00 -26.70
CA SER A 51 11.87 -23.77 -25.48
C SER A 51 13.35 -24.01 -25.21
N ARG A 52 13.76 -23.82 -23.95
CA ARG A 52 15.16 -23.94 -23.47
C ARG A 52 16.18 -23.03 -24.15
N SER A 53 15.73 -22.06 -24.95
CA SER A 53 16.63 -21.09 -25.58
C SER A 53 17.26 -20.14 -24.56
N ASN A 54 18.46 -19.66 -24.86
CA ASN A 54 19.12 -18.61 -24.10
C ASN A 54 18.79 -17.24 -24.73
N LEU A 55 17.87 -16.52 -24.08
CA LEU A 55 17.43 -15.17 -24.45
C LEU A 55 17.84 -14.14 -23.39
N HIS A 56 18.92 -14.42 -22.64
CA HIS A 56 19.42 -13.52 -21.61
C HIS A 56 19.82 -12.17 -22.21
N ASN A 57 19.28 -11.07 -21.67
CA ASN A 57 19.45 -9.70 -22.18
C ASN A 57 18.95 -9.46 -23.62
N ALA A 58 18.20 -10.39 -24.22
CA ALA A 58 17.65 -10.19 -25.56
C ALA A 58 16.65 -9.03 -25.59
N ASP A 59 16.60 -8.29 -26.71
CA ASP A 59 15.55 -7.31 -26.95
C ASP A 59 14.38 -7.95 -27.70
N LEU A 60 13.30 -8.23 -26.98
CA LEU A 60 12.03 -8.76 -27.50
C LEU A 60 10.91 -7.71 -27.38
N SER A 61 11.27 -6.42 -27.40
CA SER A 61 10.27 -5.37 -27.25
C SER A 61 9.38 -5.29 -28.48
N ASN A 62 8.07 -5.10 -28.26
CA ASN A 62 7.05 -5.01 -29.30
C ASN A 62 6.90 -6.27 -30.20
N THR A 63 7.47 -7.42 -29.81
CA THR A 63 7.33 -8.67 -30.57
C THR A 63 5.94 -9.28 -30.46
N ASP A 64 5.52 -10.01 -31.49
CA ASP A 64 4.37 -10.91 -31.43
C ASP A 64 4.83 -12.33 -31.06
N LEU A 65 4.61 -12.75 -29.82
CA LEU A 65 4.95 -14.08 -29.28
C LEU A 65 3.68 -14.90 -28.97
N ARG A 66 2.54 -14.57 -29.58
CA ARG A 66 1.27 -15.24 -29.29
C ARG A 66 1.35 -16.73 -29.57
N ASN A 67 0.85 -17.53 -28.63
CA ASN A 67 0.92 -19.00 -28.68
C ASN A 67 2.36 -19.57 -28.83
N GLY A 68 3.41 -18.77 -28.60
CA GLY A 68 4.79 -19.25 -28.65
C GLY A 68 5.10 -20.18 -27.48
N ASN A 69 6.06 -21.09 -27.68
CA ASN A 69 6.59 -21.98 -26.66
C ASN A 69 7.93 -21.44 -26.14
N LEU A 70 7.94 -20.89 -24.93
CA LEU A 70 9.13 -20.43 -24.20
C LEU A 70 9.36 -21.27 -22.93
N HIS A 71 8.91 -22.53 -22.94
CA HIS A 71 9.11 -23.46 -21.82
C HIS A 71 10.59 -23.59 -21.46
N GLU A 72 10.94 -23.44 -20.19
CA GLU A 72 12.33 -23.48 -19.68
C GLU A 72 13.30 -22.48 -20.35
N ALA A 73 12.81 -21.48 -21.08
CA ALA A 73 13.68 -20.48 -21.71
C ALA A 73 14.34 -19.56 -20.67
N ASP A 74 15.58 -19.14 -20.92
CA ASP A 74 16.30 -18.17 -20.10
C ASP A 74 16.09 -16.75 -20.64
N LEU A 75 15.16 -16.01 -20.05
CA LEU A 75 14.77 -14.64 -20.40
C LEU A 75 15.29 -13.64 -19.34
N ARG A 76 16.33 -13.99 -18.58
CA ARG A 76 16.86 -13.12 -17.53
C ARG A 76 17.22 -11.76 -18.11
N SER A 77 16.76 -10.68 -17.48
CA SER A 77 17.05 -9.30 -17.89
C SER A 77 16.66 -8.96 -19.35
N ALA A 78 15.85 -9.79 -20.01
CA ALA A 78 15.36 -9.52 -21.36
C ALA A 78 14.38 -8.33 -21.36
N ASN A 79 14.33 -7.59 -22.48
CA ASN A 79 13.40 -6.50 -22.71
C ASN A 79 12.15 -7.05 -23.44
N LEU A 80 11.02 -7.22 -22.77
CA LEU A 80 9.75 -7.69 -23.33
C LEU A 80 8.67 -6.60 -23.32
N ARG A 81 9.07 -5.32 -23.38
CA ARG A 81 8.13 -4.21 -23.28
C ARG A 81 7.16 -4.21 -24.45
N ASN A 82 5.88 -3.99 -24.17
CA ASN A 82 4.80 -4.04 -25.16
C ASN A 82 4.70 -5.35 -25.96
N ALA A 83 5.41 -6.42 -25.58
CA ALA A 83 5.33 -7.70 -26.29
C ALA A 83 3.93 -8.32 -26.14
N ASP A 84 3.46 -9.00 -27.17
CA ASP A 84 2.20 -9.76 -27.16
C ASP A 84 2.48 -11.25 -26.93
N LEU A 85 2.29 -11.69 -25.69
CA LEU A 85 2.54 -13.04 -25.17
C LEU A 85 1.22 -13.79 -24.92
N ARG A 86 0.10 -13.38 -25.54
CA ARG A 86 -1.19 -14.03 -25.29
C ARG A 86 -1.14 -15.52 -25.58
N ASN A 87 -1.62 -16.31 -24.62
CA ASN A 87 -1.60 -17.78 -24.66
C ASN A 87 -0.22 -18.42 -24.88
N ALA A 88 0.88 -17.69 -24.66
CA ALA A 88 2.22 -18.25 -24.74
C ALA A 88 2.47 -19.22 -23.58
N ASN A 89 3.34 -20.22 -23.81
CA ASN A 89 3.80 -21.15 -22.78
C ASN A 89 5.15 -20.69 -22.22
N LEU A 90 5.16 -20.14 -21.00
CA LEU A 90 6.35 -19.76 -20.24
C LEU A 90 6.52 -20.62 -18.98
N GLU A 91 6.00 -21.85 -18.98
CA GLU A 91 6.17 -22.78 -17.86
C GLU A 91 7.66 -23.05 -17.60
N ASP A 92 8.08 -22.94 -16.33
CA ASP A 92 9.48 -23.07 -15.90
C ASP A 92 10.47 -22.06 -16.52
N ALA A 93 10.00 -21.03 -17.24
CA ALA A 93 10.87 -20.01 -17.82
C ALA A 93 11.52 -19.11 -16.75
N ASN A 94 12.74 -18.66 -17.02
CA ASN A 94 13.47 -17.73 -16.14
C ASN A 94 13.39 -16.29 -16.64
N LEU A 95 12.53 -15.47 -16.04
CA LEU A 95 12.31 -14.06 -16.35
C LEU A 95 12.90 -13.14 -15.26
N GLU A 96 13.93 -13.57 -14.53
CA GLU A 96 14.52 -12.77 -13.45
C GLU A 96 14.99 -11.40 -13.98
N ASN A 97 14.55 -10.31 -13.34
CA ASN A 97 14.84 -8.92 -13.72
C ASN A 97 14.41 -8.51 -15.14
N ALA A 98 13.58 -9.29 -15.84
CA ALA A 98 13.08 -8.94 -17.17
C ALA A 98 12.16 -7.70 -17.14
N ASP A 99 12.16 -6.91 -18.22
CA ASP A 99 11.29 -5.74 -18.38
C ASP A 99 10.03 -6.09 -19.19
N LEU A 100 8.93 -6.38 -18.51
CA LEU A 100 7.63 -6.76 -19.08
C LEU A 100 6.62 -5.60 -19.04
N ARG A 101 7.09 -4.35 -18.98
CA ARG A 101 6.19 -3.19 -18.91
C ARG A 101 5.25 -3.16 -20.10
N TYR A 102 3.96 -2.98 -19.83
CA TYR A 102 2.91 -2.92 -20.86
C TYR A 102 2.76 -4.18 -21.72
N ALA A 103 3.42 -5.29 -21.36
CA ALA A 103 3.27 -6.55 -22.09
C ALA A 103 1.85 -7.11 -21.95
N ASN A 104 1.33 -7.74 -23.00
CA ASN A 104 0.05 -8.42 -23.00
C ASN A 104 0.26 -9.92 -22.87
N MET A 105 0.05 -10.47 -21.67
CA MET A 105 0.24 -11.89 -21.39
C MET A 105 -1.10 -12.61 -21.20
N LYS A 106 -2.24 -12.02 -21.59
CA LYS A 106 -3.56 -12.61 -21.30
C LYS A 106 -3.62 -14.09 -21.69
N GLY A 107 -3.99 -14.96 -20.75
CA GLY A 107 -4.12 -16.40 -20.95
C GLY A 107 -2.80 -17.19 -21.02
N ALA A 108 -1.65 -16.56 -20.78
CA ALA A 108 -0.35 -17.24 -20.81
C ALA A 108 -0.17 -18.23 -19.63
N ASN A 109 0.56 -19.31 -19.88
CA ASN A 109 0.98 -20.27 -18.86
C ASN A 109 2.35 -19.83 -18.31
N LEU A 110 2.40 -19.37 -17.06
CA LEU A 110 3.62 -18.97 -16.35
C LEU A 110 3.84 -19.85 -15.09
N ARG A 111 3.35 -21.09 -15.11
CA ARG A 111 3.49 -22.00 -13.96
C ARG A 111 4.97 -22.22 -13.64
N ARG A 112 5.33 -22.15 -12.36
CA ARG A 112 6.72 -22.31 -11.88
C ARG A 112 7.74 -21.36 -12.51
N ALA A 113 7.31 -20.34 -13.26
CA ALA A 113 8.20 -19.36 -13.85
C ALA A 113 8.91 -18.52 -12.77
N ILE A 114 10.16 -18.13 -13.02
CA ILE A 114 10.95 -17.28 -12.13
C ILE A 114 10.82 -15.83 -12.60
N LEU A 115 10.00 -15.03 -11.93
CA LEU A 115 9.76 -13.61 -12.21
C LEU A 115 10.42 -12.71 -11.16
N CYS A 116 11.44 -13.20 -10.46
CA CYS A 116 12.06 -12.47 -9.37
C CYS A 116 12.66 -11.14 -9.87
N GLY A 117 12.25 -10.01 -9.30
CA GLY A 117 12.69 -8.67 -9.73
C GLY A 117 12.13 -8.17 -11.07
N ALA A 118 11.30 -8.96 -11.78
CA ALA A 118 10.75 -8.59 -13.08
C ALA A 118 9.83 -7.35 -13.00
N ASN A 119 9.86 -6.50 -14.02
CA ASN A 119 9.04 -5.28 -14.08
C ASN A 119 7.77 -5.49 -14.90
N LEU A 120 6.64 -5.69 -14.23
CA LEU A 120 5.32 -5.95 -14.82
C LEU A 120 4.41 -4.71 -14.78
N TYR A 121 4.96 -3.50 -14.68
CA TYR A 121 4.16 -2.28 -14.57
C TYR A 121 3.22 -2.12 -15.78
N ARG A 122 1.90 -2.02 -15.50
CA ARG A 122 0.82 -1.95 -16.49
C ARG A 122 0.74 -3.13 -17.48
N ALA A 123 1.32 -4.28 -17.14
CA ALA A 123 1.13 -5.50 -17.93
C ALA A 123 -0.31 -6.06 -17.78
N ASP A 124 -0.81 -6.73 -18.81
CA ASP A 124 -2.09 -7.46 -18.78
C ASP A 124 -1.82 -8.94 -18.49
N LEU A 125 -2.15 -9.38 -17.27
CA LEU A 125 -1.99 -10.76 -16.81
C LEU A 125 -3.35 -11.47 -16.62
N ARG A 126 -4.42 -10.95 -17.22
CA ARG A 126 -5.75 -11.56 -17.06
C ARG A 126 -5.73 -13.02 -17.51
N GLU A 127 -6.43 -13.87 -16.79
CA GLU A 127 -6.57 -15.31 -17.14
C GLU A 127 -5.24 -16.08 -17.22
N CYS A 128 -4.11 -15.53 -16.75
CA CYS A 128 -2.83 -16.25 -16.73
C CYS A 128 -2.79 -17.32 -15.64
N ASP A 129 -2.02 -18.39 -15.87
CA ASP A 129 -1.68 -19.36 -14.82
C ASP A 129 -0.29 -19.08 -14.25
N LEU A 130 -0.23 -18.54 -13.05
CA LEU A 130 1.00 -18.26 -12.29
C LEU A 130 1.17 -19.23 -11.11
N LYS A 131 0.53 -20.41 -11.15
CA LYS A 131 0.66 -21.39 -10.06
C LYS A 131 2.13 -21.76 -9.82
N ASP A 132 2.53 -21.76 -8.55
CA ASP A 132 3.90 -22.07 -8.11
C ASP A 132 5.00 -21.13 -8.67
N ALA A 133 4.65 -20.02 -9.32
CA ALA A 133 5.62 -19.06 -9.87
C ALA A 133 6.33 -18.24 -8.76
N ASP A 134 7.59 -17.84 -8.98
CA ASP A 134 8.35 -16.98 -8.06
C ASP A 134 8.27 -15.51 -8.49
N LEU A 135 7.48 -14.72 -7.78
CA LEU A 135 7.28 -13.28 -8.02
C LEU A 135 7.94 -12.42 -6.94
N ARG A 136 8.96 -12.92 -6.24
CA ARG A 136 9.69 -12.11 -5.24
C ARG A 136 10.25 -10.84 -5.89
N HIS A 137 10.11 -9.69 -5.26
CA HIS A 137 10.61 -8.40 -5.78
C HIS A 137 10.04 -7.93 -7.14
N ALA A 138 9.08 -8.65 -7.75
CA ALA A 138 8.47 -8.23 -9.00
C ALA A 138 7.64 -6.94 -8.84
N ILE A 139 7.66 -6.06 -9.85
CA ILE A 139 6.93 -4.78 -9.85
C ILE A 139 5.59 -4.96 -10.56
N LEU A 140 4.51 -5.21 -9.80
CA LEU A 140 3.14 -5.41 -10.33
C LEU A 140 2.26 -4.16 -10.31
N LYS A 141 2.84 -2.96 -10.15
CA LYS A 141 2.06 -1.72 -10.00
C LYS A 141 1.20 -1.48 -11.27
N SER A 142 -0.11 -1.30 -11.07
CA SER A 142 -1.08 -1.07 -12.16
C SER A 142 -1.20 -2.21 -13.18
N ALA A 143 -0.68 -3.41 -12.90
CA ALA A 143 -0.92 -4.60 -13.71
C ALA A 143 -2.36 -5.12 -13.53
N ASP A 144 -2.95 -5.69 -14.56
CA ASP A 144 -4.29 -6.30 -14.51
C ASP A 144 -4.19 -7.80 -14.21
N LEU A 145 -4.62 -8.21 -13.01
CA LEU A 145 -4.53 -9.59 -12.51
C LEU A 145 -5.92 -10.26 -12.38
N ARG A 146 -6.94 -9.74 -13.07
CA ARG A 146 -8.29 -10.33 -12.97
C ARG A 146 -8.30 -11.75 -13.53
N PHE A 147 -8.87 -12.69 -12.77
CA PHE A 147 -8.97 -14.10 -13.15
C PHE A 147 -7.61 -14.83 -13.31
N THR A 148 -6.53 -14.28 -12.78
CA THR A 148 -5.21 -14.92 -12.77
C THR A 148 -5.13 -15.99 -11.68
N ASN A 149 -4.59 -17.17 -11.98
CA ASN A 149 -4.34 -18.21 -10.98
C ASN A 149 -2.99 -17.96 -10.28
N LEU A 150 -3.04 -17.59 -8.99
CA LEU A 150 -1.85 -17.34 -8.16
C LEU A 150 -1.67 -18.40 -7.06
N SER A 151 -2.30 -19.57 -7.20
CA SER A 151 -2.19 -20.64 -6.20
C SER A 151 -0.73 -21.01 -5.96
N SER A 152 -0.29 -21.01 -4.70
CA SER A 152 1.10 -21.35 -4.30
C SER A 152 2.20 -20.48 -4.92
N ALA A 153 1.88 -19.38 -5.61
CA ALA A 153 2.87 -18.47 -6.14
C ALA A 153 3.65 -17.79 -5.01
N THR A 154 4.98 -17.75 -5.10
CA THR A 154 5.85 -17.10 -4.12
C THR A 154 5.93 -15.61 -4.40
N LEU A 155 5.00 -14.84 -3.84
CA LEU A 155 5.13 -13.39 -3.75
C LEU A 155 6.06 -13.06 -2.56
N SER A 156 6.83 -11.96 -2.65
CA SER A 156 7.90 -11.61 -1.69
C SER A 156 7.64 -12.11 -0.25
N LYS A 157 8.38 -13.14 0.18
CA LYS A 157 8.59 -13.41 1.61
C LYS A 157 9.44 -12.27 2.16
N ASN A 158 8.79 -11.20 2.61
CA ASN A 158 9.44 -10.16 3.40
C ASN A 158 9.71 -10.71 4.80
N SER A 159 10.85 -11.37 4.96
CA SER A 159 11.45 -11.59 6.27
C SER A 159 12.82 -10.93 6.29
N GLN A 160 12.81 -9.60 6.47
CA GLN A 160 13.64 -8.83 7.41
C GLN A 160 13.14 -7.37 7.46
N SER A 161 12.76 -6.93 8.66
CA SER A 161 12.76 -5.54 9.12
C SER A 161 11.88 -4.53 8.37
N GLY A 162 10.58 -4.66 8.60
CA GLY A 162 9.63 -3.58 8.44
C GLY A 162 8.30 -4.18 8.08
N PHE A 163 7.39 -4.27 9.04
CA PHE A 163 5.97 -4.23 8.72
C PHE A 163 5.81 -3.15 7.65
N LYS A 164 5.57 -3.51 6.38
CA LYS A 164 5.00 -2.58 5.39
C LYS A 164 3.59 -2.35 5.91
N LYS A 165 3.57 -1.45 6.89
CA LYS A 165 2.44 -1.09 7.69
C LYS A 165 1.37 -0.72 6.69
N SER A 166 0.28 -1.48 6.69
CA SER A 166 -0.88 -1.23 5.84
C SER A 166 -1.07 0.28 5.78
N ARG A 167 -0.83 0.89 4.61
CA ARG A 167 -0.96 2.33 4.44
C ARG A 167 -2.43 2.62 4.70
N THR A 168 -2.73 3.04 5.92
CA THR A 168 -4.09 3.33 6.35
C THR A 168 -4.71 4.30 5.35
N ARG A 169 -5.97 4.08 4.96
CA ARG A 169 -6.69 4.91 3.99
C ARG A 169 -6.45 6.41 4.21
N LEU A 170 -6.56 6.85 5.46
CA LEU A 170 -6.35 8.24 5.86
C LEU A 170 -4.92 8.77 5.63
N LYS A 171 -3.90 7.92 5.75
CA LYS A 171 -2.50 8.27 5.47
C LYS A 171 -2.25 8.40 3.97
N ALA A 172 -2.98 7.66 3.13
CA ALA A 172 -2.96 7.85 1.69
C ALA A 172 -3.64 9.17 1.30
N VAL A 173 -4.84 9.44 1.84
CA VAL A 173 -5.54 10.73 1.65
C VAL A 173 -4.65 11.91 2.04
N TYR A 174 -3.95 11.81 3.18
CA TYR A 174 -3.01 12.85 3.61
C TYR A 174 -1.93 13.16 2.56
N GLN A 175 -1.25 12.13 2.08
CA GLN A 175 -0.11 12.28 1.17
C GLN A 175 -0.53 12.65 -0.25
N ASP A 176 -1.61 12.05 -0.75
CA ASP A 176 -2.01 12.13 -2.16
C ASP A 176 -2.93 13.35 -2.42
N ILE A 177 -3.73 13.77 -1.43
CA ILE A 177 -4.74 14.83 -1.58
C ILE A 177 -4.44 16.02 -0.68
N THR A 178 -4.23 15.80 0.62
CA THR A 178 -4.12 16.90 1.59
C THR A 178 -2.83 17.70 1.43
N VAL A 179 -1.69 17.04 1.21
CA VAL A 179 -0.39 17.72 1.05
C VAL A 179 -0.37 18.67 -0.16
N PRO A 180 -0.75 18.25 -1.38
CA PRO A 180 -0.83 19.17 -2.53
C PRO A 180 -1.73 20.37 -2.28
N TYR A 181 -2.89 20.15 -1.64
CA TYR A 181 -3.83 21.23 -1.35
C TYR A 181 -3.26 22.25 -0.35
N LEU A 182 -2.62 21.78 0.73
CA LEU A 182 -2.01 22.67 1.72
C LEU A 182 -0.82 23.44 1.14
N LEU A 183 -0.08 22.85 0.21
CA LEU A 183 1.00 23.53 -0.51
C LEU A 183 0.46 24.68 -1.35
N ASP A 184 -0.64 24.46 -2.09
CA ASP A 184 -1.25 25.47 -2.94
C ASP A 184 -1.88 26.61 -2.12
N GLN A 185 -2.65 26.27 -1.08
CA GLN A 185 -3.36 27.27 -0.26
C GLN A 185 -2.42 28.17 0.56
N PHE A 186 -1.44 27.59 1.24
CA PHE A 186 -0.56 28.33 2.15
C PHE A 186 0.79 28.67 1.51
N LYS A 187 1.01 28.29 0.24
CA LYS A 187 2.21 28.59 -0.56
C LYS A 187 3.52 28.32 0.18
N TYR A 188 3.63 27.13 0.79
CA TYR A 188 4.85 26.77 1.51
C TYR A 188 6.03 26.62 0.56
N THR A 189 7.17 27.20 0.93
CA THR A 189 8.44 27.07 0.19
C THR A 189 9.07 25.69 0.35
N ASN A 190 8.78 24.99 1.45
CA ASN A 190 9.38 23.70 1.78
C ASN A 190 8.28 22.67 2.08
N ILE A 191 8.39 21.50 1.44
CA ILE A 191 7.46 20.36 1.61
C ILE A 191 7.40 19.92 3.09
N HIS A 192 8.51 19.99 3.82
CA HIS A 192 8.55 19.58 5.23
C HIS A 192 7.88 20.58 6.20
N LYS A 193 7.53 21.78 5.73
CA LYS A 193 6.78 22.78 6.51
C LYS A 193 5.28 22.48 6.55
N VAL A 194 4.80 21.61 5.65
CA VAL A 194 3.38 21.22 5.59
C VAL A 194 2.96 20.59 6.92
N PRO A 195 1.85 21.06 7.53
CA PRO A 195 1.33 20.50 8.77
C PRO A 195 1.09 18.98 8.69
N LYS A 196 1.51 18.26 9.72
CA LYS A 196 1.30 16.82 9.88
C LYS A 196 0.73 16.49 11.25
N LEU A 197 0.08 15.34 11.34
CA LEU A 197 -0.36 14.77 12.61
C LEU A 197 0.84 14.20 13.38
N VAL A 198 1.02 14.63 14.64
CA VAL A 198 2.11 14.16 15.51
C VAL A 198 1.66 12.97 16.34
N LYS A 199 0.53 13.14 17.04
CA LYS A 199 -0.06 12.12 17.91
C LYS A 199 -1.53 12.43 18.14
N VAL A 200 -2.31 11.41 18.47
CA VAL A 200 -3.66 11.57 19.03
C VAL A 200 -3.65 11.00 20.44
N THR A 201 -4.11 11.79 21.40
CA THR A 201 -4.27 11.35 22.78
C THR A 201 -5.74 11.15 23.09
N VAL A 202 -6.07 9.98 23.61
CA VAL A 202 -7.41 9.67 24.11
C VAL A 202 -7.31 9.61 25.62
N ASN A 203 -8.02 10.50 26.31
CA ASN A 203 -8.04 10.57 27.75
C ASN A 203 -9.47 10.32 28.26
N ARG A 204 -9.56 9.78 29.48
CA ARG A 204 -10.80 9.69 30.23
C ARG A 204 -10.52 10.01 31.69
N GLY A 205 -11.18 11.05 32.21
CA GLY A 205 -11.24 11.33 33.63
C GLY A 205 -12.18 10.36 34.33
N LEU A 206 -11.70 9.72 35.40
CA LEU A 206 -12.47 8.78 36.19
C LEU A 206 -12.43 9.23 37.66
N GLY A 207 -13.29 10.19 38.01
CA GLY A 207 -13.28 10.83 39.34
C GLY A 207 -13.56 9.89 40.51
N GLU A 208 -14.35 8.84 40.30
CA GLU A 208 -14.80 7.90 41.35
C GLU A 208 -13.90 6.65 41.49
N VAL A 209 -12.88 6.50 40.64
CA VAL A 209 -12.03 5.30 40.60
C VAL A 209 -11.23 5.08 41.88
N ALA A 210 -11.02 6.12 42.67
CA ALA A 210 -10.45 6.03 44.01
C ALA A 210 -11.14 4.99 44.91
N GLN A 211 -12.45 4.79 44.72
CA GLN A 211 -13.29 3.94 45.56
C GLN A 211 -13.57 2.57 44.92
N ASN A 212 -13.57 2.49 43.59
CA ASN A 212 -13.97 1.29 42.86
C ASN A 212 -12.92 0.87 41.82
N ALA A 213 -12.14 -0.17 42.17
CA ALA A 213 -11.12 -0.73 41.30
C ALA A 213 -11.73 -1.42 40.05
N LYS A 214 -12.92 -2.01 40.15
CA LYS A 214 -13.58 -2.69 39.03
C LYS A 214 -13.91 -1.72 37.89
N MET A 215 -14.42 -0.53 38.23
CA MET A 215 -14.73 0.52 37.24
C MET A 215 -13.49 0.96 36.43
N LEU A 216 -12.30 0.88 37.04
CA LEU A 216 -11.04 1.18 36.37
C LEU A 216 -10.68 0.08 35.37
N GLU A 217 -10.81 -1.19 35.74
CA GLU A 217 -10.53 -2.34 34.89
C GLU A 217 -11.47 -2.40 33.68
N ASP A 218 -12.76 -2.13 33.89
CA ASP A 218 -13.75 -2.06 32.80
C ASP A 218 -13.35 -0.97 31.79
N SER A 219 -13.03 0.23 32.27
CA SER A 219 -12.59 1.33 31.38
C SER A 219 -11.23 1.08 30.71
N LEU A 220 -10.33 0.30 31.33
CA LEU A 220 -9.09 -0.11 30.67
C LEU A 220 -9.37 -1.03 29.49
N THR A 221 -10.31 -1.96 29.66
CA THR A 221 -10.72 -2.91 28.63
C THR A 221 -11.45 -2.21 27.49
N GLU A 222 -12.43 -1.34 27.79
CA GLU A 222 -13.16 -0.55 26.78
C GLU A 222 -12.22 0.29 25.90
N ILE A 223 -11.32 1.08 26.52
CA ILE A 223 -10.40 1.94 25.76
C ILE A 223 -9.37 1.09 24.99
N ALA A 224 -8.98 -0.07 25.52
CA ALA A 224 -8.13 -1.01 24.79
C ALA A 224 -8.82 -1.55 23.53
N LEU A 225 -10.11 -1.89 23.61
CA LEU A 225 -10.91 -2.34 22.47
C LEU A 225 -11.03 -1.23 21.41
N ILE A 226 -11.40 -0.01 21.83
CA ILE A 226 -11.54 1.14 20.94
C ILE A 226 -10.22 1.49 20.25
N THR A 227 -9.13 1.60 21.00
CA THR A 227 -7.85 2.13 20.47
C THR A 227 -6.90 1.04 19.94
N GLY A 228 -7.16 -0.23 20.23
CA GLY A 228 -6.24 -1.35 19.94
C GLY A 228 -4.94 -1.28 20.75
N GLN A 229 -4.91 -0.54 21.85
CA GLN A 229 -3.73 -0.33 22.68
C GLN A 229 -4.09 -0.28 24.17
N LYS A 230 -3.35 -1.02 24.99
CA LYS A 230 -3.53 -1.00 26.44
C LYS A 230 -3.28 0.42 27.00
N PRO A 231 -4.22 0.99 27.76
CA PRO A 231 -4.05 2.31 28.32
C PRO A 231 -3.12 2.38 29.53
N VAL A 232 -2.66 3.59 29.83
CA VAL A 232 -1.89 3.90 31.03
C VAL A 232 -2.80 4.57 32.05
N VAL A 233 -2.75 4.09 33.30
CA VAL A 233 -3.46 4.71 34.43
C VAL A 233 -2.70 5.96 34.88
N THR A 234 -3.39 7.09 34.85
CA THR A 234 -2.87 8.37 35.35
C THR A 234 -3.13 8.48 36.84
N ARG A 235 -2.09 8.86 37.59
CA ARG A 235 -2.11 8.98 39.05
C ARG A 235 -2.01 10.44 39.49
N ALA A 236 -2.66 10.78 40.60
CA ALA A 236 -2.66 12.11 41.19
C ALA A 236 -1.24 12.57 41.58
N ARG A 237 -0.83 13.75 41.10
CA ARG A 237 0.47 14.36 41.43
C ARG A 237 0.47 15.07 42.79
N LYS A 238 -0.65 15.70 43.14
CA LYS A 238 -0.86 16.46 44.38
C LYS A 238 -2.07 15.91 45.13
N ALA A 239 -2.05 16.01 46.45
CA ALA A 239 -3.22 15.73 47.28
C ALA A 239 -4.11 16.98 47.33
N ILE A 240 -5.42 16.80 47.12
CA ILE A 240 -6.40 17.89 47.15
C ILE A 240 -7.62 17.39 47.92
N ALA A 241 -7.86 17.99 49.10
CA ALA A 241 -8.92 17.56 50.01
C ALA A 241 -10.33 17.68 49.41
N GLY A 242 -10.59 18.75 48.63
CA GLY A 242 -11.91 18.98 48.02
C GLY A 242 -12.37 17.88 47.06
N PHE A 243 -11.43 17.22 46.38
CA PHE A 243 -11.72 16.08 45.50
C PHE A 243 -11.48 14.73 46.18
N LYS A 244 -11.20 14.71 47.49
CA LYS A 244 -10.86 13.51 48.27
C LYS A 244 -9.68 12.73 47.67
N LEU A 245 -8.74 13.42 47.02
CA LEU A 245 -7.59 12.80 46.33
C LEU A 245 -6.32 12.84 47.18
N ARG A 246 -5.63 11.70 47.27
CA ARG A 246 -4.28 11.57 47.84
C ARG A 246 -3.24 11.36 46.73
N LYS A 247 -1.99 11.75 46.99
CA LYS A 247 -0.88 11.58 46.04
C LYS A 247 -0.73 10.11 45.66
N GLY A 248 -0.63 9.82 44.36
CA GLY A 248 -0.45 8.47 43.83
C GLY A 248 -1.74 7.69 43.58
N MET A 249 -2.91 8.21 43.96
CA MET A 249 -4.20 7.56 43.65
C MET A 249 -4.52 7.61 42.15
N PRO A 250 -5.15 6.57 41.58
CA PRO A 250 -5.61 6.60 40.19
C PRO A 250 -6.75 7.62 39.99
N VAL A 251 -6.64 8.44 38.95
CA VAL A 251 -7.61 9.52 38.63
C VAL A 251 -8.24 9.36 37.26
N GLY A 252 -7.59 8.65 36.35
CA GLY A 252 -8.07 8.51 34.98
C GLY A 252 -7.16 7.64 34.14
N ILE A 253 -7.50 7.55 32.86
CA ILE A 253 -6.81 6.72 31.89
C ILE A 253 -6.38 7.57 30.71
N LEU A 254 -5.21 7.25 30.13
CA LEU A 254 -4.68 7.91 28.95
C LEU A 254 -4.09 6.88 27.97
N VAL A 255 -4.38 7.03 26.69
CA VAL A 255 -3.68 6.39 25.58
C VAL A 255 -3.07 7.46 24.69
N THR A 256 -1.83 7.26 24.26
CA THR A 256 -1.23 8.06 23.18
C THR A 256 -1.02 7.18 21.96
N LEU A 257 -1.70 7.52 20.88
CA LEU A 257 -1.58 6.88 19.58
C LEU A 257 -0.62 7.67 18.70
N ARG A 258 0.28 6.96 18.02
CA ARG A 258 1.27 7.54 17.09
C ARG A 258 1.34 6.73 15.81
N SER A 259 1.86 7.38 14.76
CA SER A 259 2.05 6.77 13.45
C SER A 259 0.73 6.13 12.97
N ASP A 260 0.76 4.96 12.35
CA ASP A 260 -0.44 4.42 11.68
C ASP A 260 -1.57 4.00 12.63
N ARG A 261 -1.31 3.67 13.91
CA ARG A 261 -2.40 3.45 14.89
C ARG A 261 -3.26 4.71 15.09
N MET A 262 -2.61 5.88 15.06
CA MET A 262 -3.30 7.16 15.11
C MET A 262 -4.16 7.38 13.87
N TYR A 263 -3.62 7.11 12.67
CA TYR A 263 -4.40 7.25 11.43
C TYR A 263 -5.58 6.26 11.39
N SER A 264 -5.39 5.00 11.78
CA SER A 264 -6.48 4.01 11.88
C SER A 264 -7.57 4.43 12.87
N PHE A 265 -7.17 4.94 14.04
CA PHE A 265 -8.14 5.41 15.03
C PHE A 265 -8.91 6.63 14.53
N LEU A 266 -8.22 7.60 13.93
CA LEU A 266 -8.84 8.80 13.38
C LEU A 266 -9.80 8.47 12.22
N ASP A 267 -9.45 7.50 11.39
CA ASP A 267 -10.30 7.01 10.29
C ASP A 267 -11.59 6.37 10.81
N ARG A 268 -11.50 5.53 11.86
CA ARG A 268 -12.68 4.97 12.55
C ARG A 268 -13.48 6.06 13.26
N LEU A 269 -12.82 7.03 13.89
CA LEU A 269 -13.50 8.13 14.56
C LEU A 269 -14.37 8.92 13.56
N ILE A 270 -13.79 9.31 12.43
CA ILE A 270 -14.45 10.15 11.42
C ILE A 270 -15.57 9.41 10.71
N ASN A 271 -15.31 8.22 10.17
CA ASN A 271 -16.26 7.54 9.28
C ASN A 271 -17.27 6.66 10.02
N LEU A 272 -16.98 6.23 11.24
CA LEU A 272 -17.76 5.22 11.94
C LEU A 272 -18.35 5.75 13.25
N ALA A 273 -17.54 6.40 14.09
CA ALA A 273 -18.00 6.81 15.42
C ALA A 273 -18.79 8.14 15.40
N LEU A 274 -18.27 9.19 14.76
CA LEU A 274 -18.95 10.50 14.71
C LEU A 274 -20.35 10.45 14.09
N PRO A 275 -20.60 9.74 12.97
CA PRO A 275 -21.93 9.65 12.38
C PRO A 275 -22.96 8.91 13.26
N ARG A 276 -22.51 8.11 14.24
CA ARG A 276 -23.38 7.40 15.18
C ARG A 276 -23.83 8.26 16.37
N ILE A 277 -23.32 9.48 16.49
CA ILE A 277 -23.79 10.44 17.50
C ILE A 277 -25.24 10.83 17.19
N ARG A 278 -26.12 10.75 18.18
CA ARG A 278 -27.51 11.22 18.04
C ARG A 278 -27.54 12.72 17.71
N ASP A 279 -28.35 13.10 16.72
CA ASP A 279 -28.49 14.48 16.23
C ASP A 279 -27.16 15.12 15.80
N PHE A 280 -26.31 14.36 15.11
CA PHE A 280 -25.01 14.85 14.64
C PHE A 280 -25.14 15.95 13.58
N ARG A 281 -24.74 17.18 13.94
CA ARG A 281 -24.69 18.37 13.04
C ARG A 281 -23.27 18.80 12.66
N GLY A 282 -22.29 17.92 12.89
CA GLY A 282 -20.88 18.24 12.79
C GLY A 282 -20.26 18.72 14.09
N ILE A 283 -18.94 18.67 14.15
CA ILE A 283 -18.13 19.08 15.31
C ILE A 283 -17.82 20.58 15.28
N SER A 284 -17.64 21.17 16.46
CA SER A 284 -17.36 22.61 16.56
C SER A 284 -15.96 22.93 16.00
N PRO A 285 -15.83 23.93 15.11
CA PRO A 285 -14.53 24.41 14.64
C PRO A 285 -13.85 25.34 15.64
N LYS A 286 -14.46 25.63 16.81
CA LYS A 286 -13.90 26.55 17.82
C LYS A 286 -13.00 25.87 18.85
N ALA A 287 -12.89 24.55 18.83
CA ALA A 287 -12.16 23.78 19.85
C ALA A 287 -10.65 23.64 19.55
N PHE A 288 -10.08 24.60 18.82
CA PHE A 288 -8.64 24.72 18.62
C PHE A 288 -8.00 25.54 19.74
N ASP A 289 -6.72 25.30 20.00
CA ASP A 289 -5.97 25.87 21.12
C ASP A 289 -5.14 27.12 20.77
N GLY A 290 -5.30 27.69 19.59
CA GLY A 290 -4.49 28.81 19.07
C GLY A 290 -3.16 28.37 18.45
N ARG A 291 -2.79 27.09 18.56
CA ARG A 291 -1.56 26.51 18.03
C ARG A 291 -1.84 25.33 17.10
N GLY A 292 -3.02 25.30 16.48
CA GLY A 292 -3.38 24.28 15.49
C GLY A 292 -3.64 22.89 16.05
N ASN A 293 -3.75 22.71 17.38
CA ASN A 293 -4.20 21.45 17.98
C ASN A 293 -5.70 21.50 18.23
N TYR A 294 -6.36 20.36 18.07
CA TYR A 294 -7.81 20.25 18.21
C TYR A 294 -8.18 19.31 19.33
N THR A 295 -9.13 19.70 20.19
CA THR A 295 -9.67 18.81 21.22
C THR A 295 -11.17 18.60 21.04
N LEU A 296 -11.59 17.34 21.05
CA LEU A 296 -12.98 16.92 20.96
C LEU A 296 -13.38 16.18 22.23
N GLY A 297 -14.36 16.72 22.95
CA GLY A 297 -15.02 16.01 24.05
C GLY A 297 -16.20 15.20 23.53
N ILE A 298 -16.22 13.90 23.86
CA ILE A 298 -17.28 12.96 23.52
C ILE A 298 -17.99 12.56 24.81
N ARG A 299 -19.32 12.62 24.81
CA ARG A 299 -20.13 12.36 26.02
C ARG A 299 -20.35 10.88 26.29
N GLU A 300 -20.39 10.06 25.24
CA GLU A 300 -20.81 8.66 25.33
C GLU A 300 -19.84 7.76 24.55
N GLN A 301 -19.44 6.63 25.15
CA GLN A 301 -18.56 5.66 24.50
C GLN A 301 -19.27 4.72 23.51
N LEU A 302 -20.61 4.68 23.56
CA LEU A 302 -21.47 3.85 22.70
C LEU A 302 -21.36 4.17 21.21
N ILE A 303 -20.78 5.32 20.87
CA ILE A 303 -20.54 5.72 19.47
C ILE A 303 -19.58 4.76 18.76
N PHE A 304 -18.69 4.08 19.51
CA PHE A 304 -17.77 3.10 18.96
C PHE A 304 -18.48 1.74 18.82
N PRO A 305 -18.47 1.11 17.63
CA PRO A 305 -19.16 -0.17 17.42
C PRO A 305 -18.48 -1.34 18.11
N GLU A 306 -17.23 -1.18 18.54
CA GLU A 306 -16.51 -2.17 19.35
C GLU A 306 -17.08 -2.30 20.77
N ILE A 307 -17.95 -1.38 21.21
CA ILE A 307 -18.55 -1.39 22.54
C ILE A 307 -19.97 -1.96 22.47
N GLU A 308 -20.19 -3.05 23.20
CA GLU A 308 -21.50 -3.67 23.38
C GLU A 308 -22.29 -2.96 24.47
N TYR A 309 -23.58 -2.73 24.23
CA TYR A 309 -24.47 -2.04 25.17
C TYR A 309 -24.61 -2.81 26.50
N ASP A 310 -24.73 -4.14 26.42
CA ASP A 310 -25.01 -5.00 27.58
C ASP A 310 -23.84 -5.09 28.58
N GLN A 311 -22.62 -4.78 28.13
CA GLN A 311 -21.42 -4.83 28.96
C GLN A 311 -21.19 -3.53 29.76
N ILE A 312 -21.96 -2.46 29.47
CA ILE A 312 -21.73 -1.15 30.08
C ILE A 312 -22.53 -0.99 31.37
N THR A 313 -21.82 -0.72 32.46
CA THR A 313 -22.43 -0.37 33.75
C THR A 313 -22.85 1.10 33.83
N GLN A 314 -22.09 1.99 33.19
CA GLN A 314 -22.33 3.44 33.23
C GLN A 314 -21.82 4.13 31.96
N ILE A 315 -22.59 5.09 31.46
CA ILE A 315 -22.21 5.94 30.34
C ILE A 315 -21.09 6.90 30.78
N ARG A 316 -19.99 6.93 30.04
CA ARG A 316 -18.80 7.73 30.31
C ARG A 316 -18.23 8.35 29.05
N GLY A 317 -17.92 9.64 29.15
CA GLY A 317 -17.27 10.38 28.09
C GLY A 317 -15.79 10.05 27.90
N LEU A 318 -15.20 10.68 26.90
CA LEU A 318 -13.78 10.62 26.57
C LEU A 318 -13.38 11.89 25.83
N ASP A 319 -12.17 12.37 26.09
CA ASP A 319 -11.59 13.52 25.43
C ASP A 319 -10.51 13.06 24.46
N ILE A 320 -10.62 13.49 23.21
CA ILE A 320 -9.69 13.17 22.14
C ILE A 320 -8.98 14.45 21.74
N SER A 321 -7.68 14.53 21.96
CA SER A 321 -6.85 15.63 21.48
C SER A 321 -6.01 15.18 20.30
N VAL A 322 -6.17 15.87 19.18
CA VAL A 322 -5.42 15.69 17.94
C VAL A 322 -4.33 16.75 17.88
N ILE A 323 -3.08 16.30 17.94
CA ILE A 323 -1.91 17.18 18.02
C ILE A 323 -1.23 17.22 16.67
N THR A 324 -1.03 18.42 16.16
CA THR A 324 -0.48 18.68 14.83
C THR A 324 0.86 19.41 14.94
N THR A 325 1.54 19.60 13.81
CA THR A 325 2.69 20.51 13.69
C THR A 325 2.32 21.88 13.17
N ALA A 326 1.02 22.19 13.00
CA ALA A 326 0.58 23.51 12.57
C ALA A 326 0.97 24.56 13.62
N ASN A 327 1.22 25.79 13.18
CA ASN A 327 1.48 26.89 14.11
C ASN A 327 0.23 27.73 14.36
N THR A 328 -0.73 27.68 13.43
CA THR A 328 -1.97 28.45 13.48
C THR A 328 -3.19 27.54 13.43
N ASP A 329 -4.31 28.04 13.93
CA ASP A 329 -5.58 27.30 13.91
C ASP A 329 -6.13 27.14 12.49
N GLU A 330 -5.82 28.05 11.58
CA GLU A 330 -6.24 27.97 10.18
C GLU A 330 -5.59 26.77 9.47
N GLU A 331 -4.27 26.61 9.65
CA GLU A 331 -3.51 25.47 9.13
C GLU A 331 -4.03 24.15 9.73
N GLY A 332 -4.25 24.11 11.05
CA GLY A 332 -4.77 22.94 11.75
C GLY A 332 -6.18 22.57 11.30
N ARG A 333 -7.05 23.57 11.11
CA ARG A 333 -8.42 23.39 10.60
C ARG A 333 -8.43 22.89 9.18
N ALA A 334 -7.63 23.49 8.29
CA ALA A 334 -7.51 23.04 6.90
C ALA A 334 -7.03 21.59 6.84
N LEU A 335 -5.98 21.24 7.60
CA LEU A 335 -5.48 19.86 7.68
C LEU A 335 -6.58 18.88 8.07
N LEU A 336 -7.30 19.13 9.17
CA LEU A 336 -8.36 18.24 9.64
C LEU A 336 -9.54 18.17 8.66
N TYR A 337 -9.91 19.30 8.06
CA TYR A 337 -10.99 19.36 7.07
C TYR A 337 -10.69 18.47 5.86
N HIS A 338 -9.48 18.53 5.30
CA HIS A 338 -9.09 17.67 4.16
C HIS A 338 -8.86 16.21 4.54
N LEU A 339 -8.62 15.92 5.81
CA LEU A 339 -8.64 14.55 6.31
C LEU A 339 -10.07 14.00 6.48
N GLY A 340 -11.10 14.83 6.24
CA GLY A 340 -12.50 14.43 6.28
C GLY A 340 -13.19 14.70 7.61
N MET A 341 -12.62 15.53 8.50
CA MET A 341 -13.31 15.89 9.75
C MET A 341 -14.59 16.69 9.46
N PRO A 342 -15.75 16.23 9.97
CA PRO A 342 -17.05 16.85 9.71
C PRO A 342 -17.28 18.09 10.58
N PHE A 343 -16.64 19.21 10.25
CA PHE A 343 -16.89 20.48 10.94
C PHE A 343 -18.28 21.04 10.61
N ARG A 344 -18.95 21.62 11.60
CA ARG A 344 -20.20 22.36 11.39
C ARG A 344 -19.92 23.62 10.57
N ASN A 345 -20.66 23.82 9.49
CA ASN A 345 -20.60 25.04 8.69
C ASN A 345 -20.92 26.25 9.59
N GLN A 346 -20.06 27.28 9.58
CA GLN A 346 -20.28 28.51 10.35
C GLN A 346 -21.37 29.42 9.75
N SER A 347 -21.94 29.04 8.61
CA SER A 347 -23.08 29.69 7.96
C SER A 347 -24.38 28.99 8.31
N ALA A 348 -24.90 29.27 9.51
CA ALA A 348 -26.32 29.21 9.89
C ALA A 348 -26.52 29.85 11.27
#